data_AF-A0A952N0D5-F1
#
_entry.id   AF-A0A952N0D5-F1
#
_cell.length_a   1.000
_cell.length_b   1.000
_cell.length_c   1.000
_cell.angle_alpha   90.00
_cell.angle_beta   90.00
_cell.angle_gamma   90.00
#
_symmetry.space_group_name_H-M   'P 1'
#
loop_
_entity.id
_entity.type
_entity.pdbx_description
1 polymer ?
#
loop_
_entity_poly.entity_id
_entity_poly.type
_entity_poly.pdbx_seq_one_letter_code
_entity_poly.pdbx_strand_id
1 'polypeptide(L)'
;MKKFDIPAYYRSSITGKVKESRRAKDPRKQDFTPVFLDFGPVGFYIARHFGFCYGVENAIEKSYKALEENEGKKVYLLSQMIHNQEVNNDLQSRGIQFIMDTDGTQFIPWDSIGKDDVVIIPAFGTTLEIEHLLLDKGVEVQKYNTTCPFVEKVWNRAEKLGKDKFTVIIHGKPRHEETRATFSHSASTGPSVIVRDMEEAKRLGAYITGLKPKEEFYEEFAGKFLEGFDVEKDLMRVGVVNQTTMLASETQGIAEYFRSLMIERYGEENLKQHFADTRDTLCYATNDNQDSTYELLETNADLAIVVGGYNSSNTSHIVELCERKYPTYFINSESEIKSAEEIHHFLYHEKRKEITHNFLPPKEQVKIVLTSGASCPDTLVDRVLQKMVSFFPGSRSIEEVMRDFL
;
A
#
# COMPACT_ATOMS: atom_id res chain seq x y z
N MET A 1 -12.01 2.93 -19.16
CA MET A 1 -11.61 2.52 -17.79
C MET A 1 -12.76 1.71 -17.20
N LYS A 2 -12.48 0.59 -16.52
CA LYS A 2 -13.52 -0.20 -15.84
C LYS A 2 -14.24 0.69 -14.81
N LYS A 3 -15.57 0.62 -14.76
CA LYS A 3 -16.37 1.22 -13.68
C LYS A 3 -16.69 0.09 -12.70
N PHE A 4 -16.38 0.30 -11.43
CA PHE A 4 -16.67 -0.67 -10.39
C PHE A 4 -18.03 -0.37 -9.76
N ASP A 5 -18.76 -1.44 -9.43
CA ASP A 5 -19.97 -1.34 -8.65
C ASP A 5 -19.63 -1.46 -7.16
N ILE A 6 -19.13 -0.34 -6.61
CA ILE A 6 -18.89 -0.19 -5.18
C ILE A 6 -20.08 0.51 -4.51
N PRO A 7 -20.38 0.20 -3.22
CA PRO A 7 -21.48 0.81 -2.48
C PRO A 7 -21.49 2.34 -2.55
N ALA A 8 -22.69 2.91 -2.67
CA ALA A 8 -22.87 4.35 -2.89
C ALA A 8 -22.28 5.22 -1.76
N TYR A 9 -22.23 4.74 -0.52
CA TYR A 9 -21.65 5.46 0.62
C TYR A 9 -20.11 5.53 0.61
N TYR A 10 -19.45 4.83 -0.32
CA TYR A 10 -18.04 5.05 -0.63
C TYR A 10 -17.82 6.13 -1.72
N ARG A 11 -18.90 6.62 -2.35
CA ARG A 11 -18.81 7.66 -3.38
C ARG A 11 -18.86 9.05 -2.75
N SER A 12 -17.80 9.81 -2.96
CA SER A 12 -17.65 11.17 -2.45
C SER A 12 -18.48 12.19 -3.23
N SER A 13 -18.95 13.23 -2.54
CA SER A 13 -19.67 14.38 -3.13
C SER A 13 -18.76 15.59 -3.37
N ILE A 14 -17.59 15.66 -2.71
CA ILE A 14 -16.61 16.74 -2.84
C ILE A 14 -15.40 16.26 -3.65
N THR A 15 -14.57 15.40 -3.07
CA THR A 15 -13.35 14.88 -3.71
C THR A 15 -13.64 14.06 -4.97
N GLY A 16 -14.80 13.41 -5.06
CA GLY A 16 -15.29 12.74 -6.28
C GLY A 16 -15.46 13.72 -7.45
N LYS A 17 -16.11 14.87 -7.21
CA LYS A 17 -16.25 15.93 -8.23
C LYS A 17 -14.91 16.55 -8.61
N VAL A 18 -13.99 16.70 -7.65
CA VAL A 18 -12.61 17.13 -7.92
C VAL A 18 -11.94 16.16 -8.89
N LYS A 19 -11.97 14.86 -8.60
CA LYS A 19 -11.40 13.80 -9.46
C LYS A 19 -12.05 13.77 -10.85
N GLU A 20 -13.37 13.96 -10.95
CA GLU A 20 -14.10 13.99 -12.23
C GLU A 20 -13.69 15.18 -13.10
N SER A 21 -13.69 16.39 -12.53
CA SER A 21 -13.26 17.62 -13.23
C SER A 21 -11.80 17.52 -13.70
N ARG A 22 -10.92 17.07 -12.80
CA ARG A 22 -9.49 16.85 -13.09
C ARG A 22 -9.27 15.81 -14.20
N ARG A 23 -10.08 14.75 -14.25
CA ARG A 23 -10.04 13.73 -15.31
C ARG A 23 -10.56 14.26 -16.66
N ALA A 24 -11.56 15.14 -16.65
CA ALA A 24 -12.07 15.76 -17.88
C ALA A 24 -11.05 16.72 -18.50
N LYS A 25 -10.34 17.51 -17.66
CA LYS A 25 -9.34 18.49 -18.09
C LYS A 25 -7.99 17.85 -18.45
N ASP A 26 -7.61 16.76 -17.76
CA ASP A 26 -6.39 15.98 -18.02
C ASP A 26 -6.70 14.46 -17.99
N PRO A 27 -7.10 13.86 -19.12
CA PRO A 27 -7.48 12.45 -19.21
C PRO A 27 -6.31 11.47 -19.03
N ARG A 28 -5.07 11.90 -19.34
CA ARG A 28 -3.86 11.08 -19.20
C ARG A 28 -3.30 11.12 -17.77
N LYS A 29 -3.81 12.01 -16.92
CA LYS A 29 -3.38 12.17 -15.52
C LYS A 29 -1.89 12.48 -15.41
N GLN A 30 -1.39 13.34 -16.30
CA GLN A 30 0.01 13.75 -16.33
C GLN A 30 0.26 15.01 -15.50
N ASP A 31 -0.79 15.77 -15.18
CA ASP A 31 -0.71 16.93 -14.30
C ASP A 31 -0.95 16.50 -12.85
N PHE A 32 0.13 16.43 -12.08
CA PHE A 32 0.15 16.07 -10.66
C PHE A 32 -0.11 17.26 -9.73
N THR A 33 -0.22 18.49 -10.26
CA THR A 33 -0.43 19.70 -9.47
C THR A 33 -1.64 19.54 -8.55
N PRO A 34 -1.52 19.89 -7.24
CA PRO A 34 -2.62 19.80 -6.31
C PRO A 34 -3.71 20.82 -6.61
N VAL A 35 -4.94 20.48 -6.24
CA VAL A 35 -6.06 21.41 -6.28
C VAL A 35 -6.11 22.17 -4.97
N PHE A 36 -6.29 23.50 -5.03
CA PHE A 36 -6.58 24.30 -3.85
C PHE A 36 -8.08 24.58 -3.75
N LEU A 37 -8.70 24.15 -2.65
CA LEU A 37 -10.10 24.46 -2.32
C LEU A 37 -10.12 25.52 -1.23
N ASP A 38 -10.58 26.72 -1.57
CA ASP A 38 -10.59 27.89 -0.68
C ASP A 38 -11.94 28.09 -0.01
N PHE A 39 -12.02 27.76 1.28
CA PHE A 39 -13.21 27.96 2.11
C PHE A 39 -13.19 29.30 2.87
N GLY A 40 -12.25 30.21 2.60
CA GLY A 40 -12.09 31.47 3.33
C GLY A 40 -11.06 31.32 4.46
N PRO A 41 -11.47 31.24 5.74
CA PRO A 41 -10.55 31.07 6.88
C PRO A 41 -9.77 29.74 6.89
N VAL A 42 -10.14 28.77 6.05
CA VAL A 42 -9.39 27.53 5.84
C VAL A 42 -9.33 27.18 4.36
N GLY A 43 -8.21 26.64 3.91
CA GLY A 43 -8.03 26.15 2.53
C GLY A 43 -7.34 24.80 2.50
N PHE A 44 -7.66 23.98 1.50
CA PHE A 44 -7.13 22.62 1.37
C PHE A 44 -6.37 22.42 0.07
N TYR A 45 -5.13 21.96 0.16
CA TYR A 45 -4.40 21.38 -0.96
C TYR A 45 -4.73 19.89 -1.05
N ILE A 46 -5.44 19.50 -2.10
CA ILE A 46 -5.85 18.12 -2.39
C ILE A 46 -4.92 17.55 -3.46
N ALA A 47 -4.32 16.39 -3.17
CA ALA A 47 -3.47 15.66 -4.11
C ALA A 47 -4.20 15.34 -5.43
N ARG A 48 -3.45 15.21 -6.55
CA ARG A 48 -4.03 14.69 -7.80
C ARG A 48 -4.50 13.24 -7.66
N HIS A 49 -3.68 12.39 -7.05
CA HIS A 49 -3.98 10.99 -6.76
C HIS A 49 -4.04 10.79 -5.24
N PHE A 50 -5.15 10.18 -4.79
CA PHE A 50 -5.42 9.80 -3.40
C PHE A 50 -6.62 8.84 -3.39
N GLY A 51 -6.86 8.20 -2.25
CA GLY A 51 -8.00 7.29 -2.05
C GLY A 51 -7.90 5.98 -2.84
N PHE A 52 -9.02 5.28 -3.00
CA PHE A 52 -9.04 3.92 -3.56
C PHE A 52 -8.32 3.79 -4.92
N CYS A 53 -7.42 2.82 -5.00
CA CYS A 53 -6.82 2.39 -6.26
C CYS A 53 -7.65 1.28 -6.94
N TYR A 54 -7.34 0.98 -8.20
CA TYR A 54 -8.02 -0.06 -8.98
C TYR A 54 -8.07 -1.42 -8.28
N GLY A 55 -6.95 -1.84 -7.67
CA GLY A 55 -6.86 -3.12 -6.96
C GLY A 55 -7.83 -3.19 -5.78
N VAL A 56 -7.97 -2.09 -5.05
CA VAL A 56 -8.87 -1.97 -3.91
C VAL A 56 -10.32 -1.93 -4.34
N GLU A 57 -10.68 -1.13 -5.35
CA GLU A 57 -12.05 -1.09 -5.89
C GLU A 57 -12.48 -2.48 -6.41
N ASN A 58 -11.57 -3.19 -7.09
CA ASN A 58 -11.80 -4.55 -7.57
C ASN A 58 -12.00 -5.54 -6.43
N ALA A 59 -11.21 -5.44 -5.35
CA ALA A 59 -11.34 -6.32 -4.19
C ALA A 59 -12.64 -6.08 -3.43
N ILE A 60 -13.06 -4.81 -3.28
CA ILE A 60 -14.35 -4.45 -2.68
C ILE A 60 -15.48 -5.04 -3.53
N GLU A 61 -15.54 -4.73 -4.82
CA GLU A 61 -16.62 -5.23 -5.71
C GLU A 61 -16.74 -6.76 -5.66
N LYS A 62 -15.62 -7.48 -5.72
CA LYS A 62 -15.61 -8.96 -5.65
C LYS A 62 -16.05 -9.48 -4.28
N SER A 63 -15.67 -8.83 -3.19
CA SER A 63 -16.06 -9.26 -1.84
C SER A 63 -17.55 -9.05 -1.57
N TYR A 64 -18.12 -7.97 -2.11
CA TYR A 64 -19.55 -7.74 -2.08
C TYR A 64 -20.32 -8.78 -2.89
N LYS A 65 -19.86 -9.08 -4.11
CA LYS A 65 -20.43 -10.16 -4.93
C LYS A 65 -20.34 -11.52 -4.23
N ALA A 66 -19.25 -11.80 -3.51
CA ALA A 66 -19.12 -13.03 -2.74
C ALA A 66 -20.21 -13.17 -1.66
N LEU A 67 -20.60 -12.08 -1.01
CA LEU A 67 -21.71 -12.08 -0.06
C LEU A 67 -23.07 -12.26 -0.75
N GLU A 68 -23.31 -11.51 -1.83
CA GLU A 68 -24.58 -11.54 -2.57
C GLU A 68 -24.85 -12.89 -3.25
N GLU A 69 -23.82 -13.51 -3.83
CA GLU A 69 -23.95 -14.78 -4.54
C GLU A 69 -24.02 -16.01 -3.61
N ASN A 70 -23.76 -15.85 -2.31
CA ASN A 70 -23.66 -16.95 -1.35
C ASN A 70 -24.50 -16.71 -0.09
N GLU A 71 -25.70 -16.14 -0.26
CA GLU A 71 -26.66 -15.97 0.82
C GLU A 71 -26.87 -17.29 1.60
N GLY A 72 -26.77 -17.22 2.93
CA GLY A 72 -26.92 -18.37 3.82
C GLY A 72 -25.68 -19.24 3.99
N LYS A 73 -24.59 -19.01 3.24
CA LYS A 73 -23.29 -19.66 3.48
C LYS A 73 -22.41 -18.85 4.43
N LYS A 74 -21.42 -19.52 5.02
CA LYS A 74 -20.34 -18.81 5.73
C LYS A 74 -19.36 -18.25 4.71
N VAL A 75 -19.10 -16.96 4.81
CA VAL A 75 -18.14 -16.26 3.96
C VAL A 75 -16.98 -15.78 4.81
N TYR A 76 -15.80 -16.27 4.47
CA TYR A 76 -14.56 -15.98 5.14
C TYR A 76 -13.67 -15.10 4.27
N LEU A 77 -12.91 -14.23 4.90
CA LEU A 77 -11.73 -13.61 4.32
C LEU A 77 -10.51 -14.21 5.02
N LEU A 78 -9.45 -14.56 4.28
CA LEU A 78 -8.24 -15.10 4.91
C LEU A 78 -7.75 -14.19 6.03
N SER A 79 -7.59 -12.91 5.75
CA SER A 79 -7.19 -11.89 6.72
C SER A 79 -8.00 -10.60 6.49
N GLN A 80 -7.40 -9.42 6.66
CA GLN A 80 -8.02 -8.17 6.23
C GLN A 80 -8.05 -8.11 4.69
N MET A 81 -9.14 -7.61 4.10
CA MET A 81 -9.23 -7.46 2.64
C MET A 81 -8.16 -6.50 2.12
N ILE A 82 -8.04 -5.38 2.82
CA ILE A 82 -7.15 -4.25 2.60
C ILE A 82 -6.77 -3.67 3.96
N HIS A 83 -5.70 -2.90 4.06
CA HIS A 83 -5.29 -2.23 5.30
C HIS A 83 -6.08 -0.92 5.50
N ASN A 84 -7.37 -1.06 5.81
CA ASN A 84 -8.27 0.03 6.20
C ASN A 84 -9.34 -0.49 7.17
N GLN A 85 -9.37 0.05 8.40
CA GLN A 85 -10.25 -0.48 9.44
C GLN A 85 -11.74 -0.27 9.14
N GLU A 86 -12.12 0.87 8.57
CA GLU A 86 -13.51 1.19 8.29
C GLU A 86 -14.09 0.23 7.23
N VAL A 87 -13.34 -0.04 6.17
CA VAL A 87 -13.74 -0.97 5.12
C VAL A 87 -13.84 -2.41 5.65
N ASN A 88 -12.89 -2.84 6.47
CA ASN A 88 -12.95 -4.17 7.08
C ASN A 88 -14.11 -4.31 8.06
N ASN A 89 -14.38 -3.28 8.88
CA ASN A 89 -15.53 -3.28 9.80
C ASN A 89 -16.86 -3.36 9.05
N ASP A 90 -16.98 -2.67 7.93
CA ASP A 90 -18.16 -2.73 7.05
C ASP A 90 -18.38 -4.15 6.52
N LEU A 91 -17.35 -4.81 6.00
CA LEU A 91 -17.44 -6.21 5.57
C LEU A 91 -17.82 -7.16 6.72
N GLN A 92 -17.23 -6.98 7.90
CA GLN A 92 -17.56 -7.79 9.08
C GLN A 92 -19.01 -7.57 9.55
N SER A 93 -19.50 -6.33 9.50
CA SER A 93 -20.90 -5.99 9.85
C SER A 93 -21.92 -6.67 8.93
N ARG A 94 -21.47 -7.09 7.73
CA ARG A 94 -22.25 -7.82 6.74
C ARG A 94 -22.12 -9.34 6.85
N GLY A 95 -21.39 -9.83 7.84
CA GLY A 95 -21.27 -11.25 8.15
C GLY A 95 -19.99 -11.93 7.66
N ILE A 96 -19.05 -11.21 7.03
CA ILE A 96 -17.72 -11.78 6.73
C ILE A 96 -16.94 -11.99 8.02
N GLN A 97 -16.30 -13.15 8.13
CA GLN A 97 -15.39 -13.46 9.25
C GLN A 97 -13.95 -13.58 8.75
N PHE A 98 -12.98 -13.13 9.56
CA PHE A 98 -11.56 -13.27 9.23
C PHE A 98 -11.02 -14.58 9.80
N ILE A 99 -10.27 -15.32 8.98
CA ILE A 99 -9.68 -16.60 9.40
C ILE A 99 -8.47 -16.33 10.30
N MET A 100 -7.67 -15.33 9.97
CA MET A 100 -6.47 -14.92 10.72
C MET A 100 -6.28 -13.40 10.70
N ASP A 101 -5.37 -12.89 11.54
CA ASP A 101 -4.90 -11.50 11.46
C ASP A 101 -3.83 -11.32 10.37
N THR A 102 -3.32 -10.09 10.23
CA THR A 102 -2.31 -9.75 9.22
C THR A 102 -0.92 -10.36 9.51
N ASP A 103 -0.67 -10.80 10.74
CA ASP A 103 0.57 -11.49 11.13
C ASP A 103 0.47 -13.01 10.95
N GLY A 104 -0.75 -13.54 10.71
CA GLY A 104 -1.03 -14.96 10.52
C GLY A 104 -1.56 -15.68 11.76
N THR A 105 -1.88 -14.96 12.84
CA THR A 105 -2.53 -15.52 14.02
C THR A 105 -3.96 -15.94 13.66
N GLN A 106 -4.24 -17.24 13.72
CA GLN A 106 -5.56 -17.78 13.36
C GLN A 106 -6.60 -17.47 14.45
N PHE A 107 -7.75 -16.97 14.01
CA PHE A 107 -8.98 -16.87 14.80
C PHE A 107 -9.90 -18.06 14.57
N ILE A 108 -9.86 -18.62 13.36
CA ILE A 108 -10.72 -19.72 12.91
C ILE A 108 -9.83 -20.91 12.53
N PRO A 109 -9.99 -22.08 13.18
CA PRO A 109 -9.21 -23.25 12.84
C PRO A 109 -9.47 -23.74 11.42
N TRP A 110 -8.42 -24.13 10.69
CA TRP A 110 -8.54 -24.67 9.33
C TRP A 110 -9.49 -25.87 9.21
N ASP A 111 -9.63 -26.68 10.27
CA ASP A 111 -10.54 -27.84 10.28
C ASP A 111 -12.02 -27.47 10.35
N SER A 112 -12.33 -26.21 10.67
CA SER A 112 -13.69 -25.69 10.63
C SER A 112 -14.11 -25.14 9.26
N ILE A 113 -13.18 -25.14 8.29
CA ILE A 113 -13.39 -24.65 6.92
C ILE A 113 -13.43 -25.86 5.98
N GLY A 114 -14.42 -25.91 5.11
CA GLY A 114 -14.56 -26.98 4.12
C GLY A 114 -15.15 -26.50 2.80
N LYS A 115 -15.34 -27.44 1.88
CA LYS A 115 -15.82 -27.21 0.51
C LYS A 115 -17.12 -26.40 0.36
N ASP A 116 -17.95 -26.37 1.41
CA ASP A 116 -19.25 -25.67 1.38
C ASP A 116 -19.13 -24.20 1.82
N ASP A 117 -17.99 -23.83 2.41
CA ASP A 117 -17.67 -22.47 2.81
C ASP A 117 -17.06 -21.66 1.66
N VAL A 118 -17.20 -20.34 1.74
CA VAL A 118 -16.60 -19.41 0.78
C VAL A 118 -15.39 -18.76 1.41
N VAL A 119 -14.23 -18.82 0.74
CA VAL A 119 -13.01 -18.14 1.21
C VAL A 119 -12.56 -17.13 0.15
N ILE A 120 -12.45 -15.87 0.57
CA ILE A 120 -11.99 -14.75 -0.23
C ILE A 120 -10.49 -14.54 0.05
N ILE A 121 -9.68 -14.56 -1.02
CA ILE A 121 -8.26 -14.20 -0.95
C ILE A 121 -8.12 -12.67 -0.96
N PRO A 122 -7.38 -12.05 -0.03
CA PRO A 122 -7.17 -10.60 0.05
C PRO A 122 -6.53 -9.99 -1.21
N ALA A 123 -6.56 -8.66 -1.31
CA ALA A 123 -5.93 -7.93 -2.41
C ALA A 123 -4.41 -8.12 -2.48
N PHE A 124 -3.79 -8.48 -1.36
CA PHE A 124 -2.35 -8.76 -1.21
C PHE A 124 -1.96 -10.17 -1.64
N GLY A 125 -2.94 -11.03 -1.92
CA GLY A 125 -2.71 -12.43 -2.22
C GLY A 125 -2.57 -13.31 -0.98
N THR A 126 -2.13 -14.54 -1.23
CA THR A 126 -1.83 -15.53 -0.19
C THR A 126 -0.59 -16.34 -0.58
N THR A 127 -0.01 -17.04 0.39
CA THR A 127 1.11 -17.95 0.15
C THR A 127 0.64 -19.25 -0.52
N LEU A 128 1.54 -19.93 -1.23
CA LEU A 128 1.22 -21.21 -1.89
C LEU A 128 0.80 -22.28 -0.89
N GLU A 129 1.34 -22.27 0.33
CA GLU A 129 1.01 -23.25 1.36
C GLU A 129 -0.44 -23.11 1.82
N ILE A 130 -0.94 -21.87 2.00
CA ILE A 130 -2.34 -21.61 2.36
C ILE A 130 -3.26 -21.91 1.16
N GLU A 131 -2.84 -21.57 -0.06
CA GLU A 131 -3.62 -21.87 -1.26
C GLU A 131 -3.81 -23.39 -1.43
N HIS A 132 -2.74 -24.17 -1.33
CA HIS A 132 -2.82 -25.64 -1.38
C HIS A 132 -3.66 -26.21 -0.24
N LEU A 133 -3.49 -25.71 0.99
CA LEU A 133 -4.29 -26.14 2.14
C LEU A 133 -5.80 -25.98 1.89
N LEU A 134 -6.23 -24.87 1.32
CA LEU A 134 -7.63 -24.62 0.99
C LEU A 134 -8.12 -25.50 -0.15
N LEU A 135 -7.31 -25.69 -1.20
CA LEU A 135 -7.61 -26.57 -2.32
C LEU A 135 -7.76 -28.03 -1.87
N ASP A 136 -6.89 -28.52 -0.99
CA ASP A 136 -6.94 -29.87 -0.42
C ASP A 136 -8.21 -30.09 0.44
N LYS A 137 -8.76 -29.02 1.03
CA LYS A 137 -10.06 -29.04 1.73
C LYS A 137 -11.26 -28.90 0.80
N GLY A 138 -11.03 -28.78 -0.51
CA GLY A 138 -12.06 -28.65 -1.54
C GLY A 138 -12.68 -27.26 -1.64
N VAL A 139 -12.03 -26.22 -1.10
CA VAL A 139 -12.50 -24.82 -1.18
C VAL A 139 -12.19 -24.24 -2.56
N GLU A 140 -13.18 -23.60 -3.19
CA GLU A 140 -13.04 -22.97 -4.52
C GLU A 140 -12.38 -21.58 -4.44
N VAL A 141 -11.09 -21.54 -4.10
CA VAL A 141 -10.34 -20.28 -3.85
C VAL A 141 -10.26 -19.33 -5.05
N GLN A 142 -10.34 -19.86 -6.28
CA GLN A 142 -10.20 -19.05 -7.50
C GLN A 142 -11.41 -18.15 -7.76
N LYS A 143 -12.61 -18.56 -7.32
CA LYS A 143 -13.86 -17.84 -7.60
C LYS A 143 -13.86 -16.43 -6.99
N TYR A 144 -13.38 -16.31 -5.75
CA TYR A 144 -13.31 -15.04 -5.02
C TYR A 144 -11.87 -14.65 -4.66
N ASN A 145 -10.94 -14.92 -5.58
CA ASN A 145 -9.59 -14.39 -5.48
C ASN A 145 -9.59 -12.89 -5.82
N THR A 146 -9.26 -12.04 -4.85
CA THR A 146 -9.21 -10.58 -5.02
C THR A 146 -7.81 -10.03 -5.19
N THR A 147 -6.79 -10.90 -5.30
CA THR A 147 -5.39 -10.51 -5.51
C THR A 147 -5.30 -9.44 -6.61
N CYS A 148 -4.60 -8.36 -6.29
CA CYS A 148 -4.42 -7.26 -7.21
C CYS A 148 -3.59 -7.72 -8.42
N PRO A 149 -4.01 -7.44 -9.67
CA PRO A 149 -3.23 -7.82 -10.85
C PRO A 149 -1.80 -7.25 -10.88
N PHE A 150 -1.54 -6.16 -10.14
CA PHE A 150 -0.19 -5.62 -9.99
C PHE A 150 0.67 -6.42 -9.01
N VAL A 151 0.07 -7.10 -8.02
CA VAL A 151 0.75 -8.08 -7.18
C VAL A 151 1.04 -9.34 -7.98
N GLU A 152 0.06 -9.84 -8.75
CA GLU A 152 0.28 -10.97 -9.67
C GLU A 152 1.37 -10.68 -10.70
N LYS A 153 1.50 -9.44 -11.17
CA LYS A 153 2.59 -9.02 -12.06
C LYS A 153 3.97 -9.20 -11.40
N VAL A 154 4.09 -8.86 -10.11
CA VAL A 154 5.32 -9.09 -9.33
C VAL A 154 5.62 -10.59 -9.27
N TRP A 155 4.62 -11.42 -8.98
CA TRP A 155 4.79 -12.88 -8.91
C TRP A 155 5.21 -13.47 -10.25
N ASN A 156 4.56 -13.08 -11.34
CA ASN A 156 4.92 -13.51 -12.69
C ASN A 156 6.36 -13.11 -13.06
N ARG A 157 6.80 -11.92 -12.64
CA ARG A 157 8.19 -11.48 -12.85
C ARG A 157 9.16 -12.29 -12.00
N ALA A 158 8.85 -12.52 -10.74
CA ALA A 158 9.66 -13.34 -9.84
C ALA A 158 9.79 -14.79 -10.33
N GLU A 159 8.68 -15.38 -10.78
CA GLU A 159 8.65 -16.72 -11.38
C GLU A 159 9.56 -16.82 -12.61
N LYS A 160 9.51 -15.80 -13.49
CA LYS A 160 10.39 -15.72 -14.65
C LYS A 160 11.87 -15.63 -14.25
N LEU A 161 12.20 -14.81 -13.25
CA LEU A 161 13.58 -14.71 -12.75
C LEU A 161 14.10 -16.05 -12.22
N GLY A 162 13.29 -16.76 -11.43
CA GLY A 162 13.63 -18.09 -10.92
C GLY A 162 13.90 -19.08 -12.05
N LYS A 163 13.00 -19.15 -13.04
CA LYS A 163 13.17 -19.98 -14.25
C LYS A 163 14.43 -19.63 -15.06
N ASP A 164 14.77 -18.34 -15.12
CA ASP A 164 15.98 -17.84 -15.79
C ASP A 164 17.25 -17.99 -14.92
N LYS A 165 17.14 -18.64 -13.74
CA LYS A 165 18.18 -18.90 -12.74
C LYS A 165 18.84 -17.62 -12.21
N PHE A 166 18.01 -16.61 -11.96
CA PHE A 166 18.35 -15.44 -11.14
C PHE A 166 17.80 -15.65 -9.73
N THR A 167 18.54 -15.18 -8.73
CA THR A 167 18.02 -14.98 -7.39
C THR A 167 17.08 -13.78 -7.38
N VAL A 168 15.94 -13.97 -6.74
CA VAL A 168 14.93 -12.92 -6.56
C VAL A 168 15.22 -12.18 -5.25
N ILE A 169 15.69 -10.94 -5.36
CA ILE A 169 15.80 -10.02 -4.23
C ILE A 169 14.45 -9.31 -4.10
N ILE A 170 13.76 -9.50 -2.98
CA ILE A 170 12.45 -8.89 -2.73
C ILE A 170 12.64 -7.68 -1.83
N HIS A 171 12.44 -6.48 -2.37
CA HIS A 171 12.36 -5.27 -1.59
C HIS A 171 10.99 -5.19 -0.90
N GLY A 172 10.94 -5.41 0.42
CA GLY A 172 9.68 -5.41 1.15
C GLY A 172 9.83 -5.66 2.64
N LYS A 173 8.77 -5.40 3.39
CA LYS A 173 8.73 -5.65 4.83
C LYS A 173 8.54 -7.17 5.06
N PRO A 174 9.46 -7.88 5.75
CA PRO A 174 9.43 -9.35 5.82
C PRO A 174 8.15 -9.96 6.42
N ARG A 175 7.51 -9.25 7.37
CA ARG A 175 6.27 -9.71 8.01
C ARG A 175 5.01 -9.34 7.25
N HIS A 176 5.09 -8.47 6.25
CA HIS A 176 3.92 -8.02 5.51
C HIS A 176 3.36 -9.15 4.63
N GLU A 177 2.04 -9.30 4.60
CA GLU A 177 1.35 -10.41 3.92
C GLU A 177 1.72 -10.50 2.44
N GLU A 178 1.74 -9.37 1.73
CA GLU A 178 2.16 -9.33 0.33
C GLU A 178 3.61 -9.81 0.12
N THR A 179 4.52 -9.48 1.03
CA THR A 179 5.93 -9.91 0.96
C THR A 179 6.02 -11.41 1.21
N ARG A 180 5.28 -11.93 2.19
CA ARG A 180 5.22 -13.36 2.50
C ARG A 180 4.66 -14.16 1.33
N ALA A 181 3.58 -13.68 0.71
CA ALA A 181 3.01 -14.28 -0.49
C ALA A 181 4.03 -14.24 -1.63
N THR A 182 4.59 -13.08 -1.95
CA THR A 182 5.59 -12.92 -3.02
C THR A 182 6.80 -13.83 -2.81
N PHE A 183 7.28 -13.95 -1.57
CA PHE A 183 8.38 -14.85 -1.22
C PHE A 183 8.02 -16.32 -1.41
N SER A 184 6.83 -16.78 -0.98
CA SER A 184 6.38 -18.16 -1.19
C SER A 184 6.28 -18.50 -2.69
N HIS A 185 5.72 -17.59 -3.49
CA HIS A 185 5.64 -17.74 -4.94
C HIS A 185 7.02 -17.77 -5.61
N SER A 186 7.93 -16.86 -5.24
CA SER A 186 9.29 -16.81 -5.82
C SER A 186 10.14 -18.02 -5.42
N ALA A 187 10.07 -18.41 -4.14
CA ALA A 187 10.75 -19.57 -3.55
C ALA A 187 10.42 -20.89 -4.27
N SER A 188 9.21 -21.01 -4.83
CA SER A 188 8.81 -22.20 -5.58
C SER A 188 9.57 -22.38 -6.92
N THR A 189 10.25 -21.34 -7.40
CA THR A 189 10.90 -21.34 -8.73
C THR A 189 12.38 -20.99 -8.73
N GLY A 190 12.90 -20.36 -7.67
CA GLY A 190 14.32 -20.05 -7.56
C GLY A 190 14.72 -19.47 -6.21
N PRO A 191 16.04 -19.32 -5.96
CA PRO A 191 16.55 -18.74 -4.73
C PRO A 191 15.97 -17.34 -4.53
N SER A 192 15.59 -17.03 -3.30
CA SER A 192 14.92 -15.77 -2.96
C SER A 192 15.46 -15.23 -1.64
N VAL A 193 15.59 -13.91 -1.55
CA VAL A 193 16.01 -13.20 -0.32
C VAL A 193 15.29 -11.86 -0.18
N ILE A 194 14.88 -11.50 1.03
CA ILE A 194 14.15 -10.26 1.33
C ILE A 194 15.13 -9.22 1.88
N VAL A 195 15.07 -8.00 1.35
CA VAL A 195 15.72 -6.81 1.92
C VAL A 195 14.65 -5.77 2.26
N ARG A 196 14.72 -5.19 3.45
CA ARG A 196 13.71 -4.21 3.89
C ARG A 196 13.92 -2.81 3.31
N ASP A 197 15.17 -2.39 3.20
CA ASP A 197 15.57 -1.01 2.89
C ASP A 197 16.96 -1.00 2.22
N MET A 198 17.42 0.19 1.83
CA MET A 198 18.75 0.38 1.25
C MET A 198 19.90 -0.10 2.16
N GLU A 199 19.75 0.00 3.48
CA GLU A 199 20.79 -0.43 4.41
C GLU A 199 20.91 -1.97 4.45
N GLU A 200 19.79 -2.70 4.44
CA GLU A 200 19.78 -4.15 4.24
C GLU A 200 20.33 -4.55 2.86
N ALA A 201 20.00 -3.80 1.80
CA ALA A 201 20.56 -4.05 0.47
C ALA A 201 22.09 -3.92 0.47
N LYS A 202 22.64 -2.88 1.11
CA LYS A 202 24.09 -2.71 1.24
C LYS A 202 24.75 -3.87 1.98
N ARG A 203 24.16 -4.31 3.09
CA ARG A 203 24.66 -5.46 3.86
C ARG A 203 24.60 -6.76 3.04
N LEU A 204 23.54 -6.99 2.27
CA LEU A 204 23.48 -8.10 1.32
C LEU A 204 24.62 -8.00 0.29
N GLY A 205 24.85 -6.81 -0.26
CA GLY A 205 25.94 -6.53 -1.20
C GLY A 205 27.35 -6.78 -0.65
N ALA A 206 27.55 -6.67 0.66
CA ALA A 206 28.83 -6.98 1.30
C ALA A 206 29.18 -8.47 1.22
N TYR A 207 28.17 -9.36 1.20
CA TYR A 207 28.39 -10.79 0.92
C TYR A 207 28.67 -11.04 -0.57
N ILE A 208 28.04 -10.28 -1.47
CA ILE A 208 28.30 -10.35 -2.92
C ILE A 208 29.74 -9.93 -3.24
N THR A 209 30.29 -8.94 -2.54
CA THR A 209 31.64 -8.45 -2.78
C THR A 209 32.72 -9.21 -1.99
N GLY A 210 32.32 -10.12 -1.09
CA GLY A 210 33.24 -10.82 -0.20
C GLY A 210 33.82 -9.96 0.93
N LEU A 211 33.24 -8.78 1.17
CA LEU A 211 33.61 -7.91 2.30
C LEU A 211 33.16 -8.50 3.65
N LYS A 212 32.11 -9.33 3.66
CA LYS A 212 31.68 -10.08 4.83
C LYS A 212 31.83 -11.60 4.62
N PRO A 213 32.24 -12.37 5.66
CA PRO A 213 32.25 -13.83 5.62
C PRO A 213 30.83 -14.38 5.36
N LYS A 214 30.70 -15.41 4.53
CA LYS A 214 29.38 -15.96 4.15
C LYS A 214 28.62 -16.55 5.34
N GLU A 215 29.31 -16.99 6.38
CA GLU A 215 28.71 -17.60 7.57
C GLU A 215 27.83 -16.59 8.32
N GLU A 216 28.18 -15.30 8.31
CA GLU A 216 27.40 -14.24 8.96
C GLU A 216 26.05 -13.96 8.25
N PHE A 217 25.93 -14.30 6.96
CA PHE A 217 24.69 -14.09 6.21
C PHE A 217 23.50 -14.81 6.85
N TYR A 218 23.72 -16.04 7.30
CA TYR A 218 22.65 -16.92 7.79
C TYR A 218 22.06 -16.45 9.12
N GLU A 219 22.85 -15.73 9.93
CA GLU A 219 22.36 -15.07 11.14
C GLU A 219 21.68 -13.74 10.80
N GLU A 220 22.31 -12.92 9.96
CA GLU A 220 21.82 -11.57 9.66
C GLU A 220 20.51 -11.55 8.85
N PHE A 221 20.35 -12.50 7.93
CA PHE A 221 19.17 -12.66 7.08
C PHE A 221 18.25 -13.80 7.54
N ALA A 222 18.41 -14.29 8.78
CA ALA A 222 17.58 -15.36 9.33
C ALA A 222 16.07 -15.10 9.09
N GLY A 223 15.39 -16.09 8.50
CA GLY A 223 13.96 -16.01 8.16
C GLY A 223 13.62 -15.11 6.96
N LYS A 224 14.62 -14.64 6.19
CA LYS A 224 14.44 -13.79 5.01
C LYS A 224 14.96 -14.41 3.71
N PHE A 225 15.46 -15.65 3.73
CA PHE A 225 15.98 -16.33 2.54
C PHE A 225 15.41 -17.75 2.42
N LEU A 226 15.45 -18.32 1.22
CA LEU A 226 14.96 -19.69 0.93
C LEU A 226 15.78 -20.76 1.68
N GLU A 227 15.15 -21.80 2.21
CA GLU A 227 15.88 -22.92 2.79
C GLU A 227 16.89 -23.53 1.80
N GLY A 228 18.14 -23.71 2.23
CA GLY A 228 19.22 -24.21 1.37
C GLY A 228 19.94 -23.15 0.52
N PHE A 229 19.67 -21.86 0.73
CA PHE A 229 20.34 -20.76 0.02
C PHE A 229 21.87 -20.81 0.15
N ASP A 230 22.57 -20.80 -0.97
CA ASP A 230 24.03 -20.81 -1.06
C ASP A 230 24.52 -19.42 -1.50
N VAL A 231 25.04 -18.64 -0.55
CA VAL A 231 25.49 -17.25 -0.77
C VAL A 231 26.49 -17.13 -1.92
N GLU A 232 27.37 -18.11 -2.10
CA GLU A 232 28.42 -18.07 -3.12
C GLU A 232 27.87 -18.35 -4.52
N LYS A 233 26.82 -19.15 -4.64
CA LYS A 233 26.20 -19.52 -5.93
C LYS A 233 25.01 -18.65 -6.28
N ASP A 234 24.11 -18.43 -5.33
CA ASP A 234 22.80 -17.83 -5.59
C ASP A 234 22.92 -16.32 -5.80
N LEU A 235 23.87 -15.63 -5.15
CA LEU A 235 24.06 -14.20 -5.37
C LEU A 235 24.87 -13.85 -6.63
N MET A 236 25.19 -14.82 -7.49
CA MET A 236 25.91 -14.56 -8.73
C MET A 236 25.06 -13.85 -9.79
N ARG A 237 23.74 -14.05 -9.77
CA ARG A 237 22.79 -13.51 -10.75
C ARG A 237 21.56 -13.04 -9.99
N VAL A 238 21.24 -11.75 -10.02
CA VAL A 238 20.16 -11.20 -9.20
C VAL A 238 19.16 -10.37 -10.01
N GLY A 239 17.92 -10.36 -9.58
CA GLY A 239 16.88 -9.43 -10.03
C GLY A 239 16.09 -8.92 -8.84
N VAL A 240 15.65 -7.65 -8.88
CA VAL A 240 14.98 -7.01 -7.74
C VAL A 240 13.49 -6.88 -8.01
N VAL A 241 12.66 -7.61 -7.28
CA VAL A 241 11.20 -7.35 -7.26
C VAL A 241 10.83 -6.63 -5.97
N ASN A 242 9.58 -6.20 -5.84
CA ASN A 242 9.18 -5.40 -4.69
C ASN A 242 7.77 -5.74 -4.20
N GLN A 243 7.56 -5.55 -2.91
CA GLN A 243 6.24 -5.27 -2.37
C GLN A 243 5.73 -3.97 -3.04
N THR A 244 4.54 -4.03 -3.64
CA THR A 244 3.96 -3.01 -4.52
C THR A 244 3.78 -1.66 -3.85
N THR A 245 3.70 -1.64 -2.52
CA THR A 245 3.47 -0.44 -1.70
C THR A 245 4.75 0.20 -1.15
N MET A 246 5.94 -0.34 -1.41
CA MET A 246 7.21 0.29 -1.01
C MET A 246 7.47 1.62 -1.75
N LEU A 247 8.38 2.45 -1.22
CA LEU A 247 8.83 3.65 -1.91
C LEU A 247 9.42 3.30 -3.28
N ALA A 248 8.89 3.93 -4.34
CA ALA A 248 9.29 3.62 -5.71
C ALA A 248 10.74 4.05 -5.95
N SER A 249 11.12 5.22 -5.45
CA SER A 249 12.50 5.74 -5.52
C SER A 249 13.50 4.86 -4.77
N GLU A 250 13.13 4.31 -3.61
CA GLU A 250 14.00 3.41 -2.85
C GLU A 250 14.18 2.07 -3.58
N THR A 251 13.10 1.49 -4.12
CA THR A 251 13.18 0.28 -4.93
C THR A 251 14.11 0.47 -6.13
N GLN A 252 13.99 1.60 -6.84
CA GLN A 252 14.87 1.94 -7.95
C GLN A 252 16.32 2.10 -7.49
N GLY A 253 16.55 2.77 -6.35
CA GLY A 253 17.88 2.90 -5.76
C GLY A 253 18.50 1.54 -5.43
N ILE A 254 17.74 0.62 -4.82
CA ILE A 254 18.20 -0.74 -4.50
C ILE A 254 18.53 -1.51 -5.78
N ALA A 255 17.70 -1.43 -6.80
CA ALA A 255 17.97 -2.05 -8.10
C ALA A 255 19.24 -1.50 -8.75
N GLU A 256 19.45 -0.18 -8.72
CA GLU A 256 20.65 0.47 -9.25
C GLU A 256 21.91 0.11 -8.45
N TYR A 257 21.79 -0.04 -7.13
CA TYR A 257 22.87 -0.51 -6.27
C TYR A 257 23.32 -1.91 -6.68
N PHE A 258 22.38 -2.87 -6.79
CA PHE A 258 22.74 -4.23 -7.23
C PHE A 258 23.25 -4.26 -8.67
N ARG A 259 22.69 -3.46 -9.57
CA ARG A 259 23.22 -3.29 -10.93
C ARG A 259 24.68 -2.86 -10.89
N SER A 260 25.02 -1.85 -10.09
CA SER A 260 26.38 -1.33 -9.96
C SER A 260 27.34 -2.39 -9.40
N LEU A 261 26.91 -3.16 -8.39
CA LEU A 261 27.71 -4.28 -7.86
C LEU A 261 27.99 -5.36 -8.91
N MET A 262 26.99 -5.68 -9.74
CA MET A 262 27.17 -6.67 -10.80
C MET A 262 28.13 -6.18 -11.89
N ILE A 263 28.12 -4.87 -12.21
CA ILE A 263 29.10 -4.25 -13.12
C ILE A 263 30.51 -4.32 -12.50
N GLU A 264 30.66 -3.95 -11.23
CA GLU A 264 31.96 -3.96 -10.54
C GLU A 264 32.56 -5.37 -10.51
N ARG A 265 31.74 -6.40 -10.26
CA ARG A 265 32.20 -7.78 -10.12
C ARG A 265 32.40 -8.51 -11.44
N TYR A 266 31.54 -8.28 -12.44
CA TYR A 266 31.49 -9.08 -13.67
C TYR A 266 31.77 -8.31 -14.95
N GLY A 267 31.93 -6.98 -14.89
CA GLY A 267 32.07 -6.12 -16.07
C GLY A 267 30.73 -5.73 -16.70
N GLU A 268 30.69 -4.57 -17.34
CA GLU A 268 29.48 -4.02 -17.98
C GLU A 268 28.98 -4.91 -19.13
N GLU A 269 29.91 -5.53 -19.87
CA GLU A 269 29.63 -6.44 -20.97
C GLU A 269 28.87 -7.71 -20.54
N ASN A 270 29.01 -8.13 -19.28
CA ASN A 270 28.34 -9.31 -18.73
C ASN A 270 27.10 -8.97 -17.90
N LEU A 271 26.75 -7.68 -17.78
CA LEU A 271 25.67 -7.23 -16.91
C LEU A 271 24.35 -7.98 -17.14
N LYS A 272 23.97 -8.21 -18.41
CA LYS A 272 22.71 -8.91 -18.74
C LYS A 272 22.66 -10.36 -18.23
N GLN A 273 23.81 -10.98 -17.97
CA GLN A 273 23.88 -12.33 -17.40
C GLN A 273 23.73 -12.31 -15.88
N HIS A 274 24.12 -11.22 -15.22
CA HIS A 274 24.22 -11.12 -13.76
C HIS A 274 23.17 -10.22 -13.10
N PHE A 275 22.51 -9.34 -13.87
CA PHE A 275 21.45 -8.47 -13.40
C PHE A 275 20.25 -8.47 -14.34
N ALA A 276 19.06 -8.65 -13.78
CA ALA A 276 17.80 -8.53 -14.51
C ALA A 276 17.07 -7.23 -14.13
N ASP A 277 16.79 -6.38 -15.13
CA ASP A 277 15.98 -5.17 -14.95
C ASP A 277 14.50 -5.52 -14.84
N THR A 278 13.89 -5.10 -13.73
CA THR A 278 12.56 -5.46 -13.26
C THR A 278 11.76 -4.21 -12.87
N ARG A 279 12.18 -3.02 -13.34
CA ARG A 279 11.48 -1.75 -13.06
C ARG A 279 10.00 -1.77 -13.45
N ASP A 280 9.59 -2.69 -14.31
CA ASP A 280 8.21 -2.91 -14.71
C ASP A 280 7.30 -3.48 -13.61
N THR A 281 7.83 -3.91 -12.45
CA THR A 281 7.03 -4.43 -11.32
C THR A 281 6.45 -3.36 -10.40
N LEU A 282 6.85 -2.10 -10.56
CA LEU A 282 6.31 -1.00 -9.75
C LEU A 282 4.81 -0.79 -10.01
N CYS A 283 4.04 -0.68 -8.93
CA CYS A 283 2.61 -0.42 -9.01
C CYS A 283 2.35 1.07 -9.30
N TYR A 284 1.55 1.34 -10.32
CA TYR A 284 1.22 2.70 -10.73
C TYR A 284 0.58 3.51 -9.59
N ALA A 285 -0.30 2.91 -8.79
CA ALA A 285 -1.04 3.64 -7.75
C ALA A 285 -0.12 4.16 -6.65
N THR A 286 0.93 3.40 -6.32
CA THR A 286 1.92 3.81 -5.33
C THR A 286 2.83 4.90 -5.89
N ASN A 287 3.26 4.79 -7.15
CA ASN A 287 4.03 5.85 -7.80
C ASN A 287 3.22 7.13 -7.97
N ASP A 288 2.00 7.05 -8.52
CA ASP A 288 1.08 8.17 -8.70
C ASP A 288 0.80 8.93 -7.39
N ASN A 289 0.56 8.19 -6.29
CA ASN A 289 0.31 8.79 -4.98
C ASN A 289 1.58 9.47 -4.42
N GLN A 290 2.76 8.87 -4.61
CA GLN A 290 4.03 9.48 -4.20
C GLN A 290 4.31 10.74 -5.00
N ASP A 291 4.15 10.71 -6.32
CA ASP A 291 4.36 11.86 -7.21
C ASP A 291 3.37 13.00 -6.89
N SER A 292 2.10 12.66 -6.63
CA SER A 292 1.12 13.65 -6.14
C SER A 292 1.48 14.22 -4.77
N THR A 293 2.11 13.42 -3.91
CA THR A 293 2.55 13.87 -2.58
C THR A 293 3.76 14.79 -2.72
N TYR A 294 4.71 14.50 -3.61
CA TYR A 294 5.83 15.40 -3.89
C TYR A 294 5.33 16.78 -4.36
N GLU A 295 4.33 16.83 -5.25
CA GLU A 295 3.72 18.12 -5.65
C GLU A 295 3.02 18.84 -4.49
N LEU A 296 2.43 18.11 -3.54
CA LEU A 296 1.92 18.72 -2.29
C LEU A 296 3.03 19.32 -1.44
N LEU A 297 4.23 18.71 -1.43
CA LEU A 297 5.39 19.26 -0.74
C LEU A 297 5.92 20.54 -1.37
N GLU A 298 5.54 20.89 -2.60
CA GLU A 298 5.90 22.18 -3.22
C GLU A 298 4.95 23.33 -2.80
N THR A 299 3.80 23.01 -2.20
CA THR A 299 2.83 24.02 -1.76
C THR A 299 3.28 24.76 -0.49
N ASN A 300 2.61 25.87 -0.15
CA ASN A 300 2.83 26.59 1.11
C ASN A 300 1.68 26.33 2.08
N ALA A 301 1.63 25.12 2.63
CA ALA A 301 0.68 24.70 3.65
C ALA A 301 1.27 24.82 5.07
N ASP A 302 0.39 24.86 6.06
CA ASP A 302 0.75 24.98 7.47
C ASP A 302 0.89 23.63 8.17
N LEU A 303 0.10 22.64 7.74
CA LEU A 303 0.09 21.28 8.28
C LEU A 303 -0.42 20.29 7.24
N ALA A 304 -0.18 19.00 7.47
CA ALA A 304 -0.71 17.91 6.67
C ALA A 304 -1.61 17.00 7.50
N ILE A 305 -2.77 16.63 6.96
CA ILE A 305 -3.63 15.56 7.47
C ILE A 305 -3.62 14.43 6.45
N VAL A 306 -3.13 13.26 6.87
CA VAL A 306 -3.06 12.07 6.03
C VAL A 306 -4.05 11.05 6.57
N VAL A 307 -4.98 10.61 5.71
CA VAL A 307 -6.10 9.76 6.12
C VAL A 307 -5.90 8.31 5.68
N GLY A 308 -6.04 7.36 6.60
CA GLY A 308 -6.09 5.93 6.27
C GLY A 308 -5.76 4.99 7.44
N GLY A 309 -5.74 3.68 7.17
CA GLY A 309 -5.44 2.67 8.18
C GLY A 309 -3.97 2.69 8.63
N TYR A 310 -3.73 2.58 9.94
CA TYR A 310 -2.38 2.66 10.54
C TYR A 310 -1.43 1.53 10.12
N ASN A 311 -1.95 0.41 9.61
CA ASN A 311 -1.18 -0.71 9.05
C ASN A 311 -0.98 -0.62 7.52
N SER A 312 -1.48 0.43 6.85
CA SER A 312 -1.31 0.61 5.41
C SER A 312 0.09 1.10 5.06
N SER A 313 0.89 0.26 4.40
CA SER A 313 2.23 0.65 3.94
C SER A 313 2.18 1.87 3.00
N ASN A 314 1.26 1.90 2.04
CA ASN A 314 1.13 3.05 1.13
C ASN A 314 0.78 4.35 1.89
N THR A 315 -0.12 4.28 2.87
CA THR A 315 -0.48 5.48 3.66
C THR A 315 0.69 5.94 4.52
N SER A 316 1.42 5.00 5.14
CA SER A 316 2.58 5.35 5.95
C SER A 316 3.69 6.04 5.16
N HIS A 317 3.92 5.65 3.91
CA HIS A 317 4.90 6.33 3.06
C HIS A 317 4.49 7.77 2.71
N ILE A 318 3.19 8.03 2.54
CA ILE A 318 2.68 9.40 2.37
C ILE A 318 2.94 10.23 3.65
N VAL A 319 2.73 9.63 4.83
CA VAL A 319 3.06 10.28 6.12
C VAL A 319 4.55 10.62 6.19
N GLU A 320 5.43 9.66 5.91
CA GLU A 320 6.90 9.86 5.90
C GLU A 320 7.33 10.96 4.91
N LEU A 321 6.63 11.12 3.79
CA LEU A 321 6.89 12.21 2.83
C LEU A 321 6.42 13.56 3.37
N CYS A 322 5.20 13.65 3.91
CA CYS A 322 4.64 14.87 4.49
C CYS A 322 5.46 15.39 5.69
N GLU A 323 5.95 14.48 6.54
CA GLU A 323 6.77 14.80 7.72
C GLU A 323 8.10 15.49 7.37
N ARG A 324 8.56 15.41 6.12
CA ARG A 324 9.76 16.13 5.66
C ARG A 324 9.59 17.64 5.62
N LYS A 325 8.34 18.13 5.55
CA LYS A 325 8.05 19.57 5.41
C LYS A 325 7.01 20.09 6.40
N TYR A 326 6.01 19.31 6.74
CA TYR A 326 4.84 19.77 7.50
C TYR A 326 4.70 19.03 8.83
N PRO A 327 4.22 19.71 9.90
CA PRO A 327 3.54 19.01 10.99
C PRO A 327 2.46 18.11 10.40
N THR A 328 2.57 16.81 10.62
CA THR A 328 1.75 15.79 9.94
C THR A 328 0.93 15.01 10.95
N TYR A 329 -0.39 14.94 10.72
CA TYR A 329 -1.34 14.22 11.54
C TYR A 329 -1.88 13.03 10.75
N PHE A 330 -1.42 11.83 11.12
CA PHE A 330 -1.91 10.58 10.54
C PHE A 330 -3.14 10.09 11.30
N ILE A 331 -4.30 10.16 10.67
CA ILE A 331 -5.57 9.79 11.28
C ILE A 331 -6.29 8.70 10.49
N ASN A 332 -7.06 7.88 11.20
CA ASN A 332 -7.89 6.87 10.56
C ASN A 332 -9.22 7.45 10.05
N SER A 333 -9.83 8.39 10.77
CA SER A 333 -11.10 9.01 10.37
C SER A 333 -11.29 10.39 11.00
N GLU A 334 -12.36 11.10 10.60
CA GLU A 334 -12.75 12.39 11.18
C GLU A 334 -13.04 12.32 12.68
N SER A 335 -13.36 11.12 13.19
CA SER A 335 -13.64 10.92 14.62
C SER A 335 -12.40 11.12 15.49
N GLU A 336 -11.20 11.04 14.91
CA GLU A 336 -9.94 11.30 15.61
C GLU A 336 -9.72 12.82 15.85
N ILE A 337 -10.46 13.70 15.16
CA ILE A 337 -10.42 15.15 15.37
C ILE A 337 -11.51 15.55 16.38
N LYS A 338 -11.12 15.78 17.63
CA LYS A 338 -12.06 15.95 18.75
C LYS A 338 -12.63 17.35 18.82
N SER A 339 -11.80 18.37 18.63
CA SER A 339 -12.19 19.79 18.58
C SER A 339 -11.24 20.59 17.69
N ALA A 340 -11.39 21.91 17.64
CA ALA A 340 -10.44 22.79 16.97
C ALA A 340 -9.06 22.79 17.66
N GLU A 341 -9.01 22.39 18.93
CA GLU A 341 -7.82 22.40 19.77
C GLU A 341 -7.24 21.00 19.96
N GLU A 342 -7.95 19.91 19.67
CA GLU A 342 -7.49 18.55 20.00
C GLU A 342 -7.65 17.57 18.84
N ILE A 343 -6.54 16.94 18.47
CA ILE A 343 -6.48 15.86 17.48
C ILE A 343 -5.78 14.64 18.07
N HIS A 344 -6.37 13.47 17.86
CA HIS A 344 -5.78 12.18 18.17
C HIS A 344 -5.17 11.66 16.87
N HIS A 345 -3.92 11.25 16.88
CA HIS A 345 -3.25 10.79 15.66
C HIS A 345 -2.23 9.72 15.96
N PHE A 346 -1.69 9.09 14.92
CA PHE A 346 -0.76 7.98 15.05
C PHE A 346 0.65 8.39 14.65
N LEU A 347 1.58 8.30 15.59
CA LEU A 347 3.00 8.52 15.34
C LEU A 347 3.58 7.25 14.72
N TYR A 348 3.74 7.28 13.40
CA TYR A 348 4.08 6.08 12.63
C TYR A 348 5.44 5.49 13.02
N HIS A 349 6.44 6.32 13.34
CA HIS A 349 7.78 5.85 13.73
C HIS A 349 7.77 5.15 15.09
N GLU A 350 6.97 5.64 16.04
CA GLU A 350 6.88 5.09 17.40
C GLU A 350 5.79 4.03 17.57
N LYS A 351 4.97 3.82 16.53
CA LYS A 351 3.85 2.85 16.52
C LYS A 351 2.85 3.06 17.67
N ARG A 352 2.55 4.31 18.00
CA ARG A 352 1.65 4.65 19.10
C ARG A 352 0.69 5.79 18.74
N LYS A 353 -0.45 5.83 19.41
CA LYS A 353 -1.36 6.98 19.36
C LYS A 353 -0.80 8.13 20.20
N GLU A 354 -1.05 9.34 19.75
CA GLU A 354 -0.68 10.61 20.39
C GLU A 354 -1.89 11.54 20.42
N ILE A 355 -1.98 12.35 21.47
CA ILE A 355 -2.96 13.44 21.57
C ILE A 355 -2.19 14.73 21.42
N THR A 356 -2.52 15.53 20.42
CA THR A 356 -1.91 16.85 20.23
C THR A 356 -2.95 17.93 20.47
N HIS A 357 -2.61 18.82 21.39
CA HIS A 357 -3.39 20.03 21.67
C HIS A 357 -2.85 21.22 20.86
N ASN A 358 -3.73 22.18 20.54
CA ASN A 358 -3.44 23.37 19.75
C ASN A 358 -2.77 23.06 18.41
N PHE A 359 -3.25 22.04 17.71
CA PHE A 359 -2.69 21.58 16.45
C PHE A 359 -2.94 22.55 15.28
N LEU A 360 -3.96 23.41 15.39
CA LEU A 360 -4.25 24.46 14.43
C LEU A 360 -3.41 25.71 14.70
N PRO A 361 -2.71 26.27 13.69
CA PRO A 361 -1.95 27.49 13.87
C PRO A 361 -2.89 28.71 13.99
N PRO A 362 -2.54 29.73 14.79
CA PRO A 362 -3.35 30.94 14.95
C PRO A 362 -3.15 31.88 13.76
N LYS A 363 -3.76 31.56 12.61
CA LYS A 363 -3.70 32.36 11.36
C LYS A 363 -5.09 32.79 10.90
N GLU A 364 -5.15 33.90 10.16
CA GLU A 364 -6.39 34.36 9.51
C GLU A 364 -6.91 33.34 8.48
N GLN A 365 -6.00 32.73 7.73
CA GLN A 365 -6.28 31.60 6.84
C GLN A 365 -5.31 30.46 7.13
N VAL A 366 -5.85 29.30 7.49
CA VAL A 366 -5.07 28.06 7.68
C VAL A 366 -5.09 27.25 6.39
N LYS A 367 -3.92 26.83 5.90
CA LYS A 367 -3.78 26.01 4.69
C LYS A 367 -3.36 24.60 5.06
N ILE A 368 -4.13 23.61 4.62
CA ILE A 368 -3.96 22.22 5.03
C ILE A 368 -3.68 21.35 3.80
N VAL A 369 -2.62 20.56 3.83
CA VAL A 369 -2.49 19.42 2.91
C VAL A 369 -3.44 18.34 3.39
N LEU A 370 -4.36 17.91 2.53
CA LEU A 370 -5.27 16.80 2.82
C LEU A 370 -5.14 15.73 1.73
N THR A 371 -4.69 14.55 2.14
CA THR A 371 -4.46 13.42 1.24
C THR A 371 -4.75 12.09 1.95
N SER A 372 -4.71 11.00 1.20
CA SER A 372 -4.99 9.66 1.73
C SER A 372 -4.30 8.57 0.93
N GLY A 373 -4.09 7.41 1.57
CA GLY A 373 -3.50 6.26 0.89
C GLY A 373 -4.48 5.49 0.00
N ALA A 374 -3.92 4.54 -0.77
CA ALA A 374 -4.62 3.75 -1.78
C ALA A 374 -5.78 2.86 -1.24
N SER A 375 -5.85 2.66 0.08
CA SER A 375 -6.90 1.88 0.77
C SER A 375 -7.95 2.76 1.45
N CYS A 376 -7.90 4.08 1.27
CA CYS A 376 -8.81 5.02 1.94
C CYS A 376 -10.01 5.35 1.03
N PRO A 377 -11.26 5.22 1.51
CA PRO A 377 -12.40 5.69 0.76
C PRO A 377 -12.41 7.21 0.61
N ASP A 378 -12.83 7.72 -0.54
CA ASP A 378 -12.92 9.17 -0.79
C ASP A 378 -13.88 9.86 0.19
N THR A 379 -14.95 9.19 0.61
CA THR A 379 -15.91 9.74 1.58
C THR A 379 -15.30 9.99 2.95
N LEU A 380 -14.25 9.24 3.32
CA LEU A 380 -13.53 9.46 4.57
C LEU A 380 -12.75 10.78 4.52
N VAL A 381 -12.13 11.07 3.37
CA VAL A 381 -11.43 12.34 3.11
C VAL A 381 -12.43 13.50 3.14
N ASP A 382 -13.61 13.34 2.52
CA ASP A 382 -14.67 14.35 2.57
C ASP A 382 -15.13 14.64 4.00
N ARG A 383 -15.32 13.61 4.84
CA ARG A 383 -15.74 13.81 6.24
C ARG A 383 -14.68 14.53 7.05
N VAL A 384 -13.40 14.20 6.84
CA VAL A 384 -12.28 14.93 7.47
C VAL A 384 -12.28 16.39 7.04
N LEU A 385 -12.42 16.67 5.74
CA LEU A 385 -12.51 18.03 5.22
C LEU A 385 -13.67 18.79 5.87
N GLN A 386 -14.87 18.21 5.88
CA GLN A 386 -16.07 18.82 6.45
C GLN A 386 -15.93 19.08 7.96
N LYS A 387 -15.36 18.12 8.70
CA LYS A 387 -15.07 18.26 10.13
C LYS A 387 -14.13 19.43 10.37
N MET A 388 -13.06 19.55 9.58
CA MET A 388 -12.14 20.67 9.66
C MET A 388 -12.81 22.01 9.36
N VAL A 389 -13.56 22.11 8.26
CA VAL A 389 -14.31 23.33 7.88
C VAL A 389 -15.27 23.77 9.00
N SER A 390 -15.89 22.83 9.71
CA SER A 390 -16.83 23.13 10.80
C SER A 390 -16.21 23.92 11.97
N PHE A 391 -14.88 23.92 12.10
CA PHE A 391 -14.18 24.65 13.16
C PHE A 391 -13.84 26.10 12.80
N PHE A 392 -14.07 26.53 11.56
CA PHE A 392 -13.73 27.87 11.10
C PHE A 392 -15.01 28.68 10.79
N PRO A 393 -15.46 29.55 11.72
CA PRO A 393 -16.58 30.45 11.48
C PRO A 393 -16.33 31.36 10.27
N GLY A 394 -17.36 31.60 9.47
CA GLY A 394 -17.22 32.38 8.23
C GLY A 394 -16.70 31.58 7.04
N SER A 395 -16.57 30.25 7.17
CA SER A 395 -16.27 29.39 6.03
C SER A 395 -17.37 29.43 4.98
N ARG A 396 -16.93 29.42 3.72
CA ARG A 396 -17.80 29.31 2.54
C ARG A 396 -18.47 27.95 2.49
N SER A 397 -19.63 27.86 1.85
CA SER A 397 -20.31 26.57 1.70
C SER A 397 -19.58 25.67 0.69
N ILE A 398 -19.73 24.35 0.84
CA ILE A 398 -19.17 23.37 -0.10
C ILE A 398 -19.69 23.65 -1.51
N GLU A 399 -20.98 23.98 -1.64
CA GLU A 399 -21.60 24.30 -2.93
C GLU A 399 -20.95 25.52 -3.59
N GLU A 400 -20.64 26.56 -2.81
CA GLU A 400 -19.97 27.77 -3.30
C GLU A 400 -18.55 27.46 -3.78
N VAL A 401 -17.75 26.75 -2.97
CA VAL A 401 -16.37 26.40 -3.32
C VAL A 401 -16.33 25.47 -4.54
N MET A 402 -17.22 24.48 -4.59
CA MET A 402 -17.28 23.56 -5.72
C MET A 402 -17.79 24.22 -6.99
N ARG A 403 -18.69 25.22 -6.91
CA ARG A 403 -19.12 26.02 -8.06
C ARG A 403 -17.97 26.82 -8.66
N ASP A 404 -17.13 27.39 -7.82
CA ASP A 404 -15.98 28.20 -8.27
C ASP A 404 -14.84 27.32 -8.84
N PHE A 405 -14.73 26.07 -8.37
CA PHE A 405 -13.72 25.13 -8.84
C PHE A 405 -14.03 24.48 -10.19
N LEU A 406 -15.31 24.14 -10.45
CA LEU A 406 -15.73 23.39 -11.64
C LEU A 406 -15.65 24.26 -12.91
#